data_AF-A0A7S4HGV4-F1
#
_entry.id   AF-A0A7S4HGV4-F1
#
_cell.length_a   1.000
_cell.length_b   1.000
_cell.length_c   1.000
_cell.angle_alpha   90.00
_cell.angle_beta   90.00
_cell.angle_gamma   90.00
#
_symmetry.space_group_name_H-M   'P 1'
#
loop_
_entity.id
_entity.type
_entity.pdbx_description
1 polymer ?
#
loop_
_entity_poly.entity_id
_entity_poly.type
_entity_poly.pdbx_seq_one_letter_code
_entity_poly.pdbx_strand_id
1 'polypeptide(L)'
;GNHSTTRQGYRELVFKINTLSEKGIVVDTEFYDYIGKHMKMYLSLVDDVFHFTFKIGVVTVERRKVNVSEFKRCIERRDKFFEFGESAMFDLSLLWELLNQHFDIPVQRSGPTKSARSA
;
A
#
# COMPACT_ATOMS: atom_id res chain seq x y z
N GLY A 1 -5.77 28.32 1.95
CA GLY A 1 -4.65 28.75 2.83
C GLY A 1 -3.57 27.70 2.75
N ASN A 2 -2.42 28.09 2.19
CA ASN A 2 -1.30 27.20 1.86
C ASN A 2 -0.46 26.89 3.10
N HIS A 3 -0.33 25.61 3.45
CA HIS A 3 0.81 25.08 4.21
C HIS A 3 0.99 23.61 3.79
N SER A 4 1.70 23.36 2.68
CA SER A 4 2.36 22.06 2.47
C SER A 4 3.79 22.21 2.98
N THR A 5 4.05 21.73 4.19
CA THR A 5 5.41 21.51 4.67
C THR A 5 6.01 20.41 3.82
N THR A 6 6.75 20.80 2.79
CA THR A 6 7.55 19.91 1.96
C THR A 6 8.77 19.48 2.78
N ARG A 7 8.64 18.41 3.57
CA ARG A 7 9.82 17.57 3.86
C ARG A 7 10.19 16.94 2.52
N GLN A 8 11.32 17.38 1.95
CA GLN A 8 11.86 16.86 0.70
C GLN A 8 11.92 15.32 0.79
N GLY A 9 11.25 14.64 -0.15
CA GLY A 9 11.18 13.18 -0.24
C GLY A 9 9.82 12.55 0.07
N TYR A 10 8.87 13.27 0.67
CA TYR A 10 7.57 12.69 1.03
C TYR A 10 6.56 12.78 -0.14
N ARG A 11 6.42 11.69 -0.91
CA ARG A 11 5.36 11.53 -1.91
C ARG A 11 4.16 10.82 -1.25
N GLU A 12 3.12 11.58 -0.96
CA GLU A 12 1.82 11.05 -0.55
C GLU A 12 0.91 10.91 -1.78
N LEU A 13 0.34 9.72 -1.96
CA LEU A 13 -0.67 9.42 -2.96
C LEU A 13 -2.03 9.36 -2.29
N VAL A 14 -3.05 9.82 -2.98
CA VAL A 14 -4.42 9.81 -2.47
C VAL A 14 -5.30 9.06 -3.47
N PHE A 15 -5.95 8.00 -3.00
CA PHE A 15 -6.86 7.19 -3.78
C PHE A 15 -8.25 7.23 -3.16
N LYS A 16 -9.28 7.37 -3.99
CA LYS A 16 -10.65 7.11 -3.52
C LYS A 16 -10.86 5.59 -3.49
N ILE A 17 -11.42 5.09 -2.40
CA ILE A 17 -11.61 3.65 -2.22
C ILE A 17 -12.56 3.08 -3.27
N ASN A 18 -13.59 3.84 -3.66
CA ASN A 18 -14.48 3.40 -4.73
C ASN A 18 -13.76 3.19 -6.07
N THR A 19 -12.83 4.06 -6.43
CA THR A 19 -12.02 3.90 -7.65
C THR A 19 -11.09 2.69 -7.57
N LEU A 20 -10.59 2.35 -6.38
CA LEU A 20 -9.79 1.13 -6.19
C LEU A 20 -10.65 -0.13 -6.28
N SER A 21 -11.88 -0.08 -5.76
CA SER A 21 -12.85 -1.19 -5.86
C SER A 21 -13.33 -1.41 -7.30
N GLU A 22 -13.60 -0.33 -8.07
CA GLU A 22 -13.90 -0.42 -9.51
C GLU A 22 -12.78 -1.09 -10.31
N LYS A 23 -11.53 -1.00 -9.82
CA LYS A 23 -10.35 -1.66 -10.40
C LYS A 23 -10.10 -3.08 -9.85
N GLY A 24 -10.95 -3.57 -8.96
CA GLY A 24 -10.79 -4.87 -8.28
C GLY A 24 -9.68 -4.89 -7.22
N ILE A 25 -9.02 -3.76 -6.94
CA ILE A 25 -7.94 -3.67 -5.95
C ILE A 25 -8.50 -3.79 -4.53
N VAL A 26 -9.68 -3.22 -4.28
CA VAL A 26 -10.43 -3.39 -3.03
C VAL A 26 -11.55 -4.41 -3.29
N VAL A 27 -11.47 -5.55 -2.61
CA VAL A 27 -12.33 -6.72 -2.84
C VAL A 27 -13.51 -6.73 -1.88
N ASP A 28 -13.30 -6.28 -0.64
CA ASP A 28 -14.34 -6.13 0.35
C ASP A 28 -14.01 -4.97 1.29
N THR A 29 -15.03 -4.31 1.80
CA THR A 29 -14.90 -3.44 2.97
C THR A 29 -16.19 -3.61 3.76
N GLU A 30 -16.10 -3.91 5.06
CA GLU A 30 -17.29 -4.11 5.90
C GLU A 30 -18.25 -2.89 5.92
N PHE A 31 -17.79 -1.74 5.43
CA PHE A 31 -18.51 -0.47 5.38
C PHE A 31 -18.76 0.07 3.96
N TYR A 32 -18.58 -0.75 2.91
CA TYR A 32 -18.51 -0.24 1.53
C TYR A 32 -19.80 0.46 1.09
N ASP A 33 -20.95 -0.16 1.39
CA ASP A 33 -22.23 0.23 0.80
C ASP A 33 -22.70 1.63 1.22
N TYR A 34 -22.25 2.12 2.38
CA TYR A 34 -22.60 3.45 2.88
C TYR A 34 -21.42 4.42 2.95
N ILE A 35 -20.20 3.94 3.21
CA ILE A 35 -19.07 4.79 3.58
C ILE A 35 -17.92 4.72 2.56
N GLY A 36 -17.78 3.59 1.85
CA GLY A 36 -16.70 3.35 0.89
C GLY A 36 -16.60 4.42 -0.20
N LYS A 37 -17.73 5.00 -0.64
CA LYS A 37 -17.80 6.09 -1.63
C LYS A 37 -17.15 7.39 -1.16
N HIS A 38 -17.10 7.62 0.14
CA HIS A 38 -16.53 8.84 0.74
C HIS A 38 -15.14 8.59 1.32
N MET A 39 -14.70 7.33 1.39
CA MET A 39 -13.42 6.95 1.95
C MET A 39 -12.27 7.21 0.98
N LYS A 40 -11.17 7.74 1.52
CA LYS A 40 -9.92 7.96 0.82
C LYS A 40 -8.78 7.24 1.54
N MET A 41 -7.92 6.59 0.77
CA MET A 41 -6.65 6.04 1.21
C MET A 41 -5.53 7.04 0.88
N TYR A 42 -4.81 7.46 1.89
CA TYR A 42 -3.57 8.23 1.80
C TYR A 42 -2.42 7.25 1.99
N LEU A 43 -1.45 7.30 1.08
CA LEU A 43 -0.39 6.32 0.99
C LEU A 43 0.96 6.99 0.75
N SER A 44 1.94 6.69 1.59
CA SER A 44 3.31 7.13 1.41
C SER A 44 4.30 6.01 1.71
N LEU A 45 5.47 6.04 1.08
CA LEU A 45 6.59 5.16 1.41
C LEU A 45 7.69 5.98 2.10
N VAL A 46 8.14 5.56 3.28
CA VAL A 46 9.24 6.17 4.03
C VAL A 46 10.10 5.06 4.61
N ASP A 47 11.41 5.07 4.35
CA ASP A 47 12.38 4.12 4.91
C ASP A 47 11.93 2.65 4.78
N ASP A 48 11.50 2.24 3.59
CA ASP A 48 10.96 0.90 3.29
C ASP A 48 9.69 0.50 4.06
N VAL A 49 8.96 1.48 4.61
CA VAL A 49 7.67 1.29 5.26
C VAL A 49 6.58 1.98 4.47
N PHE A 50 5.56 1.24 4.06
CA PHE A 50 4.32 1.82 3.55
C PHE A 50 3.47 2.32 4.71
N HIS A 51 3.04 3.56 4.64
CA HIS A 51 2.11 4.19 5.56
C HIS A 51 0.77 4.35 4.85
N PHE A 52 -0.23 3.58 5.28
CA PHE A 52 -1.60 3.66 4.82
C PHE A 52 -2.42 4.43 5.86
N THR A 53 -3.20 5.41 5.41
CA THR A 53 -4.12 6.17 6.25
C THR A 53 -5.47 6.27 5.56
N PHE A 54 -6.51 5.74 6.19
CA PHE A 54 -7.87 5.78 5.68
C PHE A 54 -8.65 6.93 6.35
N LYS A 55 -9.31 7.75 5.53
CA LYS A 55 -10.10 8.89 6.01
C LYS A 55 -11.47 8.97 5.35
N ILE A 56 -12.45 9.45 6.10
CA ILE A 56 -13.77 9.87 5.61
C ILE A 56 -13.91 11.36 5.94
N GLY A 57 -13.94 12.21 4.92
CA GLY A 57 -13.85 13.65 5.12
C GLY A 57 -12.55 14.03 5.86
N VAL A 58 -12.68 14.61 7.05
CA VAL A 58 -11.54 15.00 7.92
C VAL A 58 -11.19 13.95 8.97
N VAL A 59 -12.04 12.93 9.14
CA VAL A 59 -11.89 11.91 10.19
C VAL A 59 -10.93 10.83 9.71
N THR A 60 -9.92 10.51 10.53
CA THR A 60 -9.08 9.33 10.31
C THR A 60 -9.78 8.10 10.89
N VAL A 61 -10.04 7.12 10.03
CA VAL A 61 -10.68 5.84 10.42
C VAL A 61 -9.62 4.87 10.87
N GLU A 62 -8.56 4.72 10.07
CA GLU A 62 -7.52 3.73 10.33
C GLU A 62 -6.16 4.24 9.84
N ARG A 63 -5.09 3.82 10.54
CA ARG A 63 -3.71 3.97 10.09
C ARG A 63 -2.99 2.65 10.23
N ARG A 64 -2.27 2.26 9.20
CA ARG A 64 -1.44 1.06 9.23
C ARG A 64 -0.08 1.32 8.60
N LYS A 65 0.94 0.74 9.22
CA LYS A 65 2.29 0.71 8.68
C LYS A 65 2.61 -0.73 8.31
N VAL A 66 3.14 -0.92 7.10
CA VAL A 66 3.52 -2.25 6.60
C VAL A 66 4.92 -2.14 6.02
N ASN A 67 5.83 -2.98 6.50
CA ASN A 67 7.17 -3.03 5.92
C ASN A 67 7.08 -3.59 4.49
N VAL A 68 7.84 -3.02 3.55
CA VAL A 68 7.94 -3.54 2.17
C VAL A 68 8.33 -5.03 2.17
N SER A 69 9.21 -5.45 3.08
CA SER A 69 9.64 -6.84 3.23
C SER A 69 8.51 -7.77 3.70
N GLU A 70 7.62 -7.29 4.57
CA GLU A 70 6.44 -8.02 5.01
C GLU A 70 5.44 -8.18 3.86
N PHE A 71 5.21 -7.11 3.11
CA PHE A 71 4.35 -7.12 1.93
C PHE A 71 4.85 -8.13 0.88
N LYS A 72 6.17 -8.16 0.62
CA LYS A 72 6.80 -9.15 -0.26
C LYS A 72 6.60 -10.59 0.22
N ARG A 73 6.73 -10.85 1.53
CA ARG A 73 6.51 -12.18 2.11
C ARG A 73 5.07 -12.68 1.91
N CYS A 74 4.08 -11.80 2.01
CA CYS A 74 2.68 -12.16 1.73
C CYS A 74 2.52 -12.58 0.25
N ILE A 75 3.16 -11.86 -0.67
CA ILE A 75 3.13 -12.21 -2.10
C ILE A 75 3.82 -13.56 -2.35
N GLU A 76 4.98 -13.80 -1.74
CA GLU A 76 5.72 -15.06 -1.85
C GLU A 76 4.94 -16.26 -1.32
N ARG A 77 4.14 -16.06 -0.27
CA ARG A 77 3.23 -17.08 0.29
C ARG A 77 2.01 -17.34 -0.57
N ARG A 78 1.83 -16.59 -1.67
CA ARG A 78 0.65 -16.61 -2.54
C ARG A 78 -0.62 -16.26 -1.78
N ASP A 79 -0.51 -15.39 -0.79
CA ASP A 79 -1.69 -14.81 -0.15
C ASP A 79 -2.45 -14.01 -1.22
N LYS A 80 -3.73 -14.35 -1.41
CA LYS A 80 -4.55 -13.70 -2.44
C LYS A 80 -5.02 -12.33 -1.99
N PHE A 81 -5.28 -12.18 -0.70
CA PHE A 81 -5.86 -10.99 -0.11
C PHE A 81 -5.00 -10.44 1.02
N PHE A 82 -5.07 -9.14 1.20
CA PHE A 82 -4.44 -8.45 2.31
C PHE A 82 -5.48 -7.63 3.06
N GLU A 83 -5.76 -8.01 4.29
CA GLU A 83 -6.67 -7.31 5.18
C GLU A 83 -5.96 -6.14 5.84
N PHE A 84 -6.48 -4.93 5.63
CA PHE A 84 -6.12 -3.73 6.39
C PHE A 84 -7.12 -3.55 7.53
N GLY A 85 -6.80 -4.19 8.67
CA GLY A 85 -7.63 -4.14 9.86
C GLY A 85 -8.98 -4.79 9.58
N GLU A 86 -10.04 -4.19 10.12
CA GLU A 86 -11.44 -4.56 9.84
C GLU A 86 -12.02 -3.70 8.70
N SER A 87 -11.27 -2.69 8.22
CA SER A 87 -11.82 -1.67 7.34
C SER A 87 -11.88 -2.07 5.87
N ALA A 88 -10.89 -2.83 5.38
CA ALA A 88 -10.79 -3.13 3.95
C ALA A 88 -9.92 -4.35 3.64
N MET A 89 -10.37 -5.15 2.68
CA MET A 89 -9.65 -6.27 2.11
C MET A 89 -9.23 -5.94 0.67
N PHE A 90 -7.95 -6.14 0.38
CA PHE A 90 -7.35 -5.81 -0.91
C PHE A 90 -6.90 -7.06 -1.66
N ASP A 91 -6.98 -7.03 -2.98
CA ASP A 91 -6.25 -7.99 -3.81
C ASP A 91 -4.75 -7.64 -3.74
N LEU A 92 -3.97 -8.56 -3.18
CA LEU A 92 -2.56 -8.30 -2.88
C LEU A 92 -1.73 -8.09 -4.16
N SER A 93 -2.07 -8.78 -5.26
CA SER A 93 -1.33 -8.68 -6.52
C SER A 93 -1.58 -7.33 -7.18
N LEU A 94 -2.85 -6.92 -7.28
CA LEU A 94 -3.22 -5.63 -7.88
C LEU A 94 -2.76 -4.46 -7.01
N LEU A 95 -2.81 -4.60 -5.68
CA LEU A 95 -2.25 -3.60 -4.77
C LEU A 95 -0.72 -3.48 -4.95
N TRP A 96 -0.01 -4.60 -5.09
CA TRP A 96 1.44 -4.58 -5.35
C TRP A 96 1.79 -3.88 -6.67
N GLU A 97 1.05 -4.17 -7.73
CA GLU A 97 1.25 -3.51 -9.02
C GLU A 97 1.06 -1.99 -8.91
N LEU A 98 -0.01 -1.55 -8.23
CA LEU A 98 -0.25 -0.13 -7.96
C LEU A 98 0.93 0.50 -7.20
N LEU A 99 1.48 -0.20 -6.21
CA LEU A 99 2.61 0.27 -5.42
C LEU A 99 3.89 0.44 -6.26
N ASN A 100 4.23 -0.56 -7.10
CA ASN A 100 5.42 -0.49 -7.97
C ASN A 100 5.30 0.58 -9.07
N GLN A 101 4.08 0.93 -9.49
CA GLN A 101 3.88 2.00 -10.48
C GLN A 101 4.20 3.39 -9.92
N HIS A 102 4.10 3.57 -8.59
CA HIS A 102 4.20 4.89 -7.98
C HIS A 102 5.41 5.09 -7.07
N PHE A 103 5.96 4.01 -6.54
CA PHE A 103 7.13 4.02 -5.67
C PHE A 103 8.28 3.25 -6.31
N ASP A 104 9.49 3.81 -6.20
CA ASP A 104 10.72 3.11 -6.58
C ASP A 104 11.07 2.11 -5.47
N ILE A 105 10.37 0.98 -5.47
CA ILE A 105 10.55 -0.07 -4.48
C ILE A 105 11.78 -0.87 -4.89
N PRO A 106 12.83 -0.96 -4.06
CA PRO A 106 14.01 -1.73 -4.41
C PRO A 106 13.60 -3.20 -4.60
N VAL A 107 13.53 -3.61 -5.86
CA VAL A 107 13.46 -5.01 -6.25
C VAL A 107 14.85 -5.54 -5.96
N GLN A 108 15.09 -6.06 -4.75
CA GLN A 108 16.24 -6.92 -4.51
C GLN A 108 16.10 -8.10 -5.47
N ARG A 109 16.65 -7.93 -6.68
CA ARG A 109 16.99 -9.03 -7.54
C ARG A 109 17.98 -9.82 -6.70
N SER A 110 17.55 -10.99 -6.25
CA SER A 110 18.45 -12.05 -5.82
C SER A 110 19.37 -12.34 -7.01
N GLY A 111 20.42 -11.54 -7.15
CA GLY A 111 21.52 -11.87 -8.03
C GLY A 111 22.05 -13.22 -7.56
N PRO A 112 22.44 -14.11 -8.48
CA PRO A 112 23.12 -15.32 -8.07
C PRO A 112 24.33 -14.89 -7.26
N THR A 113 24.43 -15.35 -6.01
CA THR A 113 25.70 -15.43 -5.30
C THR A 113 26.58 -16.42 -6.06
N LYS A 114 27.20 -15.94 -7.14
CA LYS A 114 28.42 -16.46 -7.76
C LYS A 114 29.49 -15.40 -7.49
N SER A 115 30.67 -15.66 -6.95
CA SER A 115 31.32 -16.85 -6.40
C SER A 115 32.57 -16.31 -5.68
N ALA A 116 33.04 -16.98 -4.64
CA ALA A 116 34.48 -17.09 -4.41
C ALA A 116 34.77 -18.52 -3.96
N ARG A 117 34.90 -19.41 -4.94
CA ARG A 117 35.75 -20.59 -4.80
C ARG A 117 37.15 -20.13 -5.18
N SER A 118 38.09 -20.10 -4.25
CA SER A 118 39.52 -19.99 -4.52
C SER A 118 40.29 -20.53 -3.32
N ALA A 119 40.96 -21.65 -3.57
CA ALA A 119 41.94 -22.40 -2.78
C ALA A 119 41.47 -22.92 -1.41
#